data_AF-I0YQ59-F1
#
_entry.id   AF-I0YQ59-F1
#
_cell.length_a   1.000
_cell.length_b   1.000
_cell.length_c   1.000
_cell.angle_alpha   90.00
_cell.angle_beta   90.00
_cell.angle_gamma   90.00
#
_symmetry.space_group_name_H-M   'P 1'
#
loop_
_entity.id
_entity.type
_entity.pdbx_description
1 polymer ?
#
loop_
_entity_poly.entity_id
_entity_poly.type
_entity_poly.pdbx_seq_one_letter_code
_entity_poly.pdbx_strand_id
1 'polypeptide(L)'
;MLTLTPLLPSLPGVHPPRCCLSPVFYQRGACQRRRGPNVACQGASSSSDGNAPGNDASAQSNASDGNPSSQRPAPWTIIFDIRERETIWTDENKARLVQMFAAKELGMDKDMLSYRLRQLTLLLPDLSGRVASMKPALLADILRDPVAVAERCVGLRDGLPFANVSRLIAGDPALLLEEVEAVVERVQSLAKVLEIDDRHAQELATQEPRFLDVEGVSEVLEEMERLMPKANPKTVLLRDPSWLMRVERGVKNLGQG
;
A
#
# COMPACT_ATOMS: atom_id res chain seq x y z
N MET A 1 -22.68 -74.74 -17.80
CA MET A 1 -23.81 -73.97 -17.26
C MET A 1 -23.34 -72.53 -17.10
N LEU A 2 -23.98 -71.63 -17.84
CA LEU A 2 -23.64 -70.21 -18.01
C LEU A 2 -24.55 -69.37 -17.10
N THR A 3 -23.98 -68.43 -16.33
CA THR A 3 -24.72 -67.31 -15.70
C THR A 3 -23.76 -66.11 -15.62
N LEU A 4 -23.79 -65.19 -16.58
CA LEU A 4 -24.60 -63.96 -16.68
C LEU A 4 -24.06 -62.80 -15.82
N THR A 5 -23.19 -62.02 -16.46
CA THR A 5 -22.64 -60.72 -16.06
C THR A 5 -23.64 -59.60 -16.41
N PRO A 6 -24.00 -58.67 -15.51
CA PRO A 6 -24.81 -57.52 -15.88
C PRO A 6 -23.96 -56.38 -16.45
N LEU A 7 -24.36 -55.92 -17.64
CA LEU A 7 -23.90 -54.73 -18.36
C LEU A 7 -24.36 -53.45 -17.64
N LEU A 8 -23.43 -52.53 -17.38
CA LEU A 8 -23.75 -51.14 -17.03
C LEU A 8 -23.99 -50.30 -18.31
N PRO A 9 -24.97 -49.38 -18.30
CA PRO A 9 -25.20 -48.46 -19.41
C PRO A 9 -24.19 -47.31 -19.44
N SER A 10 -23.64 -47.09 -20.63
CA SER A 10 -22.74 -46.00 -21.01
C SER A 10 -23.50 -44.66 -21.02
N LEU A 11 -22.98 -43.67 -20.30
CA LEU A 11 -23.48 -42.29 -20.33
C LEU A 11 -22.82 -41.49 -21.48
N PRO A 12 -23.58 -40.70 -22.26
CA PRO A 12 -23.04 -39.87 -23.33
C PRO A 12 -22.30 -38.64 -22.81
N GLY A 13 -21.20 -38.33 -23.49
CA GLY A 13 -20.22 -37.30 -23.13
C GLY A 13 -20.74 -35.87 -23.14
N VAL A 14 -20.33 -35.12 -22.11
CA VAL A 14 -20.42 -33.67 -22.05
C VAL A 14 -19.06 -33.12 -22.46
N HIS A 15 -19.00 -32.51 -23.65
CA HIS A 15 -17.85 -31.76 -24.12
C HIS A 15 -17.76 -30.40 -23.39
N PRO A 16 -16.57 -29.97 -22.95
CA PRO A 16 -16.38 -28.61 -22.45
C PRO A 16 -16.37 -27.59 -23.62
N PRO A 17 -16.89 -26.37 -23.44
CA PRO A 17 -16.75 -25.30 -24.42
C PRO A 17 -15.28 -24.86 -24.51
N ARG A 18 -14.70 -25.05 -25.68
CA ARG A 18 -13.45 -24.41 -26.12
C ARG A 18 -13.71 -22.92 -26.30
N CYS A 19 -13.37 -22.10 -25.31
CA CYS A 19 -13.24 -20.67 -25.52
C CYS A 19 -11.92 -20.38 -26.24
N CYS A 20 -12.08 -19.72 -27.38
CA CYS A 20 -11.06 -19.42 -28.35
C CYS A 20 -9.97 -18.51 -27.79
N LEU A 21 -8.73 -18.91 -28.03
CA LEU A 21 -7.61 -18.02 -28.30
C LEU A 21 -8.05 -16.93 -29.28
N SER A 22 -7.83 -15.67 -28.93
CA SER A 22 -7.71 -14.57 -29.89
C SER A 22 -6.44 -13.79 -29.56
N PRO A 23 -5.46 -13.70 -30.48
CA PRO A 23 -4.39 -12.74 -30.38
C PRO A 23 -4.85 -11.43 -31.00
N VAL A 24 -4.76 -10.31 -30.27
CA VAL A 24 -4.89 -8.98 -30.88
C VAL A 24 -3.58 -8.22 -30.68
N PHE A 25 -2.83 -8.23 -31.77
CA PHE A 25 -1.77 -7.30 -32.10
C PHE A 25 -2.35 -5.88 -32.31
N TYR A 26 -1.58 -4.87 -31.87
CA TYR A 26 -1.51 -3.51 -32.42
C TYR A 26 -2.76 -2.60 -32.38
N GLN A 27 -2.65 -1.48 -31.64
CA GLN A 27 -2.66 -0.16 -32.28
C GLN A 27 -2.14 0.94 -31.35
N ARG A 28 -1.00 1.54 -31.74
CA ARG A 28 -0.66 2.93 -31.43
C ARG A 28 -1.73 3.83 -32.05
N GLY A 29 -2.42 4.62 -31.24
CA GLY A 29 -3.34 5.67 -31.66
C GLY A 29 -2.96 7.01 -31.05
N ALA A 30 -2.34 7.86 -31.87
CA ALA A 30 -2.33 9.31 -31.68
C ALA A 30 -3.72 9.90 -32.00
N CYS A 31 -3.92 11.18 -31.68
CA CYS A 31 -5.13 12.02 -31.87
C CYS A 31 -6.13 11.92 -30.69
N GLN A 32 -6.73 12.99 -30.17
CA GLN A 32 -6.89 14.35 -30.67
C GLN A 32 -7.32 15.27 -29.51
N ARG A 33 -6.84 16.51 -29.55
CA ARG A 33 -7.36 17.65 -28.79
C ARG A 33 -8.89 17.71 -28.90
N ARG A 34 -9.59 17.74 -27.76
CA ARG A 34 -10.90 18.42 -27.66
C ARG A 34 -10.78 19.55 -26.65
N ARG A 35 -10.69 20.77 -27.19
CA ARG A 35 -11.08 22.00 -26.49
C ARG A 35 -12.61 21.99 -26.39
N GLY A 36 -13.13 22.26 -25.19
CA GLY A 36 -14.54 22.44 -24.87
C GLY A 36 -14.67 23.21 -23.56
N PRO A 37 -15.80 23.89 -23.30
CA PRO A 37 -15.83 25.35 -23.23
C PRO A 37 -15.77 25.96 -21.83
N ASN A 38 -15.35 27.23 -21.82
CA ASN A 38 -15.53 28.24 -20.76
C ASN A 38 -16.89 28.10 -20.06
N VAL A 39 -16.86 27.82 -18.76
CA VAL A 39 -17.96 28.15 -17.86
C VAL A 39 -17.54 29.38 -17.08
N ALA A 40 -18.09 30.52 -17.50
CA ALA A 40 -18.07 31.75 -16.74
C ALA A 40 -19.04 31.61 -15.55
N CYS A 41 -18.52 31.75 -14.34
CA CYS A 41 -19.33 32.08 -13.17
C CYS A 41 -18.91 33.47 -12.70
N GLN A 42 -19.67 34.47 -13.16
CA GLN A 42 -19.69 35.81 -12.60
C GLN A 42 -20.68 35.86 -11.44
N GLY A 43 -20.34 36.66 -10.42
CA GLY A 43 -21.30 37.36 -9.57
C GLY A 43 -21.63 36.69 -8.23
N ALA A 44 -21.14 37.25 -7.12
CA ALA A 44 -21.85 38.34 -6.43
C ALA A 44 -21.20 38.66 -5.08
N SER A 45 -21.06 39.96 -4.85
CA SER A 45 -20.46 40.66 -3.73
C SER A 45 -21.30 40.65 -2.44
N SER A 46 -20.62 40.72 -1.29
CA SER A 46 -21.04 41.45 -0.07
C SER A 46 -19.83 41.48 0.88
N SER A 47 -19.03 42.54 0.95
CA SER A 47 -19.28 43.82 1.65
C SER A 47 -19.47 43.66 3.15
N SER A 48 -18.41 43.90 3.93
CA SER A 48 -18.51 44.58 5.22
C SER A 48 -17.14 45.13 5.64
N ASP A 49 -17.10 46.45 5.68
CA ASP A 49 -16.00 47.35 6.07
C ASP A 49 -15.56 47.19 7.54
N GLY A 50 -14.30 47.58 7.81
CA GLY A 50 -13.72 47.59 9.15
C GLY A 50 -12.35 48.29 9.25
N ASN A 51 -12.32 49.56 8.86
CA ASN A 51 -11.45 50.68 9.28
C ASN A 51 -10.21 50.46 10.22
N ALA A 52 -9.02 50.85 9.71
CA ALA A 52 -7.88 51.68 10.23
C ALA A 52 -7.59 51.84 11.77
N PRO A 53 -6.41 52.35 12.24
CA PRO A 53 -5.30 53.06 11.57
C PRO A 53 -3.87 52.49 11.91
N GLY A 54 -2.81 52.75 11.14
CA GLY A 54 -1.96 53.95 11.22
C GLY A 54 -0.75 53.71 12.12
N ASN A 55 0.46 53.68 11.55
CA ASN A 55 1.66 54.17 12.24
C ASN A 55 2.76 54.52 11.22
N ASP A 56 3.11 55.80 11.28
CA ASP A 56 4.12 56.49 10.54
C ASP A 56 5.55 56.10 10.96
N ALA A 57 6.44 56.28 9.98
CA ALA A 57 7.80 56.84 10.10
C ALA A 57 8.74 56.32 11.20
N SER A 58 9.81 55.66 10.78
CA SER A 58 11.16 56.04 11.19
C SER A 58 12.17 55.65 10.12
N ALA A 59 12.66 56.68 9.43
CA ALA A 59 13.87 56.65 8.66
C ALA A 59 15.07 56.41 9.60
N GLN A 60 15.91 55.42 9.30
CA GLN A 60 17.32 55.45 9.67
C GLN A 60 18.15 55.03 8.46
N SER A 61 18.58 56.06 7.74
CA SER A 61 19.84 56.10 7.03
C SER A 61 20.99 55.72 7.95
N ASN A 62 21.74 54.69 7.60
CA ASN A 62 23.15 54.58 7.95
C ASN A 62 23.90 53.99 6.77
N ALA A 63 24.36 54.90 5.91
CA ALA A 63 25.52 54.68 5.08
C ALA A 63 26.74 54.58 6.01
N SER A 64 27.47 53.49 5.93
CA SER A 64 28.87 53.43 6.34
C SER A 64 29.56 52.47 5.40
N ASP A 65 30.14 53.09 4.37
CA ASP A 65 31.19 52.54 3.52
C ASP A 65 32.31 51.95 4.38
N GLY A 66 32.46 50.64 4.27
CA GLY A 66 33.60 49.88 4.77
C GLY A 66 33.73 48.66 3.89
N ASN A 67 34.71 48.70 2.99
CA ASN A 67 35.04 47.67 2.02
C ASN A 67 35.61 46.41 2.72
N PRO A 68 34.95 45.24 2.68
CA PRO A 68 35.64 43.97 2.61
C PRO A 68 35.64 43.51 1.16
N SER A 69 36.83 43.60 0.57
CA SER A 69 37.25 42.84 -0.60
C SER A 69 36.59 41.44 -0.66
N SER A 70 35.69 41.27 -1.63
CA SER A 70 35.66 40.12 -2.54
C SER A 70 35.78 38.71 -1.93
N GLN A 71 35.32 38.45 -0.71
CA GLN A 71 35.03 37.09 -0.31
C GLN A 71 33.70 36.72 -0.96
N ARG A 72 33.77 36.28 -2.22
CA ARG A 72 32.68 35.48 -2.79
C ARG A 72 32.41 34.39 -1.76
N PRO A 73 31.19 34.30 -1.18
CA PRO A 73 30.86 33.19 -0.30
C PRO A 73 31.28 31.95 -1.06
N ALA A 74 32.06 31.10 -0.39
CA ALA A 74 32.63 29.96 -1.07
C ALA A 74 31.48 29.20 -1.75
N PRO A 75 31.67 28.63 -2.95
CA PRO A 75 30.54 28.07 -3.71
C PRO A 75 29.82 26.90 -3.00
N TRP A 76 30.36 26.43 -1.87
CA TRP A 76 29.77 25.45 -0.95
C TRP A 76 29.04 26.09 0.26
N THR A 77 29.05 27.41 0.39
CA THR A 77 28.19 28.22 1.29
C THR A 77 26.80 28.45 0.70
N ILE A 78 26.46 27.70 -0.36
CA ILE A 78 25.08 27.53 -0.80
C ILE A 78 24.37 26.76 0.31
N ILE A 79 23.72 27.51 1.21
CA ILE A 79 22.32 27.32 1.54
C ILE A 79 21.93 25.83 1.65
N PHE A 80 22.59 25.10 2.56
CA PHE A 80 21.82 24.15 3.38
C PHE A 80 20.89 25.05 4.19
N ASP A 81 19.76 25.38 3.56
CA ASP A 81 18.70 26.19 4.14
C ASP A 81 18.48 25.66 5.55
N ILE A 82 18.79 26.46 6.57
CA ILE A 82 18.72 26.05 7.98
C ILE A 82 17.31 25.54 8.33
N ARG A 83 16.31 25.92 7.51
CA ARG A 83 14.95 25.37 7.52
C ARG A 83 14.87 23.86 7.27
N GLU A 84 15.78 23.25 6.51
CA GLU A 84 15.82 21.78 6.34
C GLU A 84 16.25 21.05 7.62
N ARG A 85 17.15 21.64 8.43
CA ARG A 85 17.57 21.05 9.73
C ARG A 85 16.50 21.19 10.81
N GLU A 86 15.70 22.25 10.75
CA GLU A 86 14.56 22.45 11.65
C GLU A 86 13.27 21.81 11.11
N THR A 87 13.31 21.14 9.96
CA THR A 87 12.15 20.41 9.46
C THR A 87 11.92 19.21 10.37
N ILE A 88 11.02 19.39 11.33
CA ILE A 88 10.52 18.30 12.15
C ILE A 88 10.03 17.22 11.18
N TRP A 89 10.65 16.04 11.27
CA TRP A 89 10.37 14.89 10.41
C TRP A 89 9.06 14.22 10.83
N THR A 90 7.97 15.00 10.80
CA THR A 90 6.62 14.56 11.11
C THR A 90 6.11 13.63 10.01
N ASP A 91 5.13 12.79 10.36
CA ASP A 91 4.55 11.84 9.40
C ASP A 91 3.81 12.55 8.27
N GLU A 92 3.28 13.76 8.49
CA GLU A 92 2.67 14.58 7.44
C GLU A 92 3.71 15.03 6.41
N ASN A 93 4.91 15.43 6.87
CA ASN A 93 6.01 15.83 5.98
C ASN A 93 6.55 14.64 5.18
N LYS A 94 6.72 13.47 5.82
CA LYS A 94 7.04 12.22 5.12
C LYS A 94 6.00 11.86 4.08
N ALA A 95 4.71 11.90 4.45
CA ALA A 95 3.61 11.61 3.53
C ALA A 95 3.59 12.55 2.34
N ARG A 96 3.85 13.86 2.54
CA ARG A 96 3.99 14.83 1.44
C ARG A 96 5.13 14.47 0.50
N LEU A 97 6.28 14.06 1.01
CA LEU A 97 7.41 13.62 0.19
C LEU A 97 7.06 12.37 -0.62
N VAL A 98 6.48 11.35 0.03
CA VAL A 98 6.03 10.12 -0.64
C VAL A 98 5.04 10.44 -1.77
N GLN A 99 4.07 11.33 -1.50
CA GLN A 99 3.11 11.79 -2.51
C GLN A 99 3.80 12.51 -3.69
N MET A 100 4.78 13.38 -3.43
CA MET A 100 5.51 14.07 -4.50
C MET A 100 6.27 13.10 -5.42
N PHE A 101 6.92 12.08 -4.84
CA PHE A 101 7.60 11.05 -5.63
C PHE A 101 6.61 10.18 -6.41
N ALA A 102 5.50 9.76 -5.78
CA ALA A 102 4.47 8.98 -6.46
C ALA A 102 3.81 9.75 -7.63
N ALA A 103 3.55 11.06 -7.46
CA ALA A 103 3.05 11.93 -8.55
C ALA A 103 4.03 11.98 -9.73
N LYS A 104 5.32 12.10 -9.43
CA LYS A 104 6.38 12.12 -10.45
C LYS A 104 6.46 10.80 -11.22
N GLU A 105 6.38 9.67 -10.53
CA GLU A 105 6.40 8.34 -11.15
C GLU A 105 5.18 8.09 -12.03
N LEU A 106 4.01 8.58 -11.62
CA LEU A 106 2.78 8.49 -12.40
C LEU A 106 2.68 9.53 -13.52
N GLY A 107 3.54 10.55 -13.55
CA GLY A 107 3.46 11.68 -14.47
C GLY A 107 2.18 12.50 -14.29
N MET A 108 1.64 12.57 -13.07
CA MET A 108 0.39 13.28 -12.75
C MET A 108 0.66 14.55 -11.95
N ASP A 109 -0.28 15.49 -12.03
CA ASP A 109 -0.26 16.67 -11.19
C ASP A 109 -0.61 16.34 -9.72
N LYS A 110 -0.13 17.17 -8.79
CA LYS A 110 -0.32 16.99 -7.34
C LYS A 110 -1.79 17.01 -6.95
N ASP A 111 -2.62 17.85 -7.58
CA ASP A 111 -4.04 17.95 -7.25
C ASP A 111 -4.80 16.68 -7.67
N MET A 112 -4.44 16.12 -8.83
CA MET A 112 -4.99 14.86 -9.33
C MET A 112 -4.59 13.67 -8.43
N LEU A 113 -3.31 13.59 -8.03
CA LEU A 113 -2.87 12.58 -7.07
C LEU A 113 -3.63 12.70 -5.75
N SER A 114 -3.78 13.93 -5.24
CA SER A 114 -4.51 14.21 -3.99
C SER A 114 -5.98 13.77 -4.09
N TYR A 115 -6.62 13.97 -5.25
CA TYR A 115 -7.97 13.48 -5.50
C TYR A 115 -8.05 11.94 -5.46
N ARG A 116 -7.15 11.23 -6.17
CA ARG A 116 -7.11 9.76 -6.15
C ARG A 116 -6.82 9.21 -4.76
N LEU A 117 -5.92 9.87 -4.01
CA LEU A 117 -5.61 9.47 -2.64
C LEU A 117 -6.82 9.65 -1.72
N ARG A 118 -7.61 10.73 -1.88
CA ARG A 118 -8.89 10.87 -1.13
C ARG A 118 -9.87 9.75 -1.47
N GLN A 119 -9.98 9.36 -2.74
CA GLN A 119 -10.83 8.22 -3.14
C GLN A 119 -10.35 6.93 -2.48
N LEU A 120 -9.03 6.69 -2.46
CA LEU A 120 -8.43 5.54 -1.79
C LEU A 120 -8.69 5.55 -0.28
N THR A 121 -8.58 6.70 0.39
CA THR A 121 -8.89 6.84 1.81
C THR A 121 -10.36 6.57 2.13
N LEU A 122 -11.29 6.90 1.22
CA LEU A 122 -12.71 6.56 1.39
C LEU A 122 -12.95 5.04 1.34
N LEU A 123 -12.15 4.32 0.55
CA LEU A 123 -12.21 2.86 0.45
C LEU A 123 -11.48 2.18 1.62
N LEU A 124 -10.32 2.71 2.02
CA LEU A 124 -9.38 2.11 2.96
C LEU A 124 -8.92 3.17 3.99
N PRO A 125 -9.73 3.48 5.01
CA PRO A 125 -9.41 4.52 5.97
C PRO A 125 -8.15 4.20 6.79
N ASP A 126 -7.87 2.93 7.09
CA ASP A 126 -6.69 2.54 7.88
C ASP A 126 -5.38 2.77 7.11
N LEU A 127 -5.43 2.81 5.77
CA LEU A 127 -4.26 3.02 4.92
C LEU A 127 -3.73 4.46 5.01
N SER A 128 -4.58 5.45 5.33
CA SER A 128 -4.15 6.86 5.33
C SER A 128 -3.04 7.14 6.34
N GLY A 129 -3.06 6.45 7.49
CA GLY A 129 -2.00 6.57 8.51
C GLY A 129 -0.67 5.92 8.08
N ARG A 130 -0.69 5.06 7.05
CA ARG A 130 0.47 4.29 6.60
C ARG A 130 1.19 4.92 5.41
N VAL A 131 0.56 5.87 4.72
CA VAL A 131 1.13 6.56 3.53
C VAL A 131 2.54 7.10 3.79
N ALA A 132 2.80 7.65 4.98
CA ALA A 132 4.11 8.18 5.38
C ALA A 132 5.25 7.14 5.39
N SER A 133 4.90 5.87 5.62
CA SER A 133 5.84 4.74 5.71
C SER A 133 5.91 3.88 4.45
N MET A 134 5.04 4.14 3.47
CA MET A 134 4.97 3.37 2.23
C MET A 134 6.08 3.75 1.25
N LYS A 135 6.49 2.77 0.44
CA LYS A 135 7.38 3.03 -0.70
C LYS A 135 6.61 3.85 -1.75
N PRO A 136 7.19 4.94 -2.30
CA PRO A 136 6.52 5.76 -3.32
C PRO A 136 6.07 4.97 -4.54
N ALA A 137 6.91 4.05 -5.03
CA ALA A 137 6.59 3.15 -6.16
C ALA A 137 5.35 2.29 -5.88
N LEU A 138 5.26 1.71 -4.69
CA LEU A 138 4.11 0.90 -4.30
C LEU A 138 2.83 1.75 -4.27
N LEU A 139 2.91 2.96 -3.72
CA LEU A 139 1.76 3.89 -3.72
C LEU A 139 1.37 4.29 -5.15
N ALA A 140 2.34 4.55 -6.03
CA ALA A 140 2.11 4.86 -7.43
C ALA A 140 1.39 3.71 -8.14
N ASP A 141 1.82 2.46 -7.93
CA ASP A 141 1.18 1.29 -8.54
C ASP A 141 -0.27 1.10 -8.05
N ILE A 142 -0.53 1.30 -6.76
CA ILE A 142 -1.91 1.26 -6.20
C ILE A 142 -2.77 2.38 -6.80
N LEU A 143 -2.23 3.60 -6.91
CA LEU A 143 -2.96 4.75 -7.44
C LEU A 143 -3.09 4.75 -8.96
N ARG A 144 -2.43 3.84 -9.68
CA ARG A 144 -2.49 3.74 -11.15
C ARG A 144 -3.93 3.45 -11.59
N ASP A 145 -4.60 2.50 -10.94
CA ASP A 145 -5.98 2.09 -11.22
C ASP A 145 -6.79 1.93 -9.91
N PRO A 146 -7.50 2.99 -9.46
CA PRO A 146 -8.30 2.93 -8.24
C PRO A 146 -9.55 2.04 -8.37
N VAL A 147 -10.04 1.77 -9.59
CA VAL A 147 -11.22 0.92 -9.81
C VAL A 147 -10.84 -0.53 -9.59
N ALA A 148 -9.73 -0.98 -10.17
CA ALA A 148 -9.20 -2.33 -9.93
C ALA A 148 -8.91 -2.57 -8.44
N VAL A 149 -8.40 -1.56 -7.72
CA VAL A 149 -8.21 -1.64 -6.26
C VAL A 149 -9.54 -1.84 -5.53
N ALA A 150 -10.59 -1.11 -5.92
CA ALA A 150 -11.91 -1.27 -5.32
C ALA A 150 -12.49 -2.67 -5.57
N GLU A 151 -12.36 -3.18 -6.80
CA GLU A 151 -12.79 -4.54 -7.16
C GLU A 151 -12.04 -5.60 -6.35
N ARG A 152 -10.72 -5.47 -6.19
CA ARG A 152 -9.91 -6.37 -5.33
C ARG A 152 -10.32 -6.32 -3.88
N CYS A 153 -10.60 -5.12 -3.33
CA CYS A 153 -11.10 -4.99 -1.96
C CYS A 153 -12.44 -5.71 -1.77
N VAL A 154 -13.34 -5.65 -2.75
CA VAL A 154 -14.62 -6.39 -2.73
C VAL A 154 -14.35 -7.89 -2.80
N GLY A 155 -13.52 -8.34 -3.75
CA GLY A 155 -13.16 -9.76 -3.88
C GLY A 155 -12.52 -10.33 -2.61
N LEU A 156 -11.61 -9.59 -1.98
CA LEU A 156 -10.99 -9.98 -0.70
C LEU A 156 -12.02 -10.06 0.42
N ARG A 157 -13.01 -9.16 0.44
CA ARG A 157 -14.09 -9.20 1.45
C ARG A 157 -15.00 -10.41 1.26
N ASP A 158 -15.28 -10.78 0.01
CA ASP A 158 -16.11 -11.95 -0.31
C ASP A 158 -15.36 -13.25 0.00
N GLY A 159 -14.05 -13.31 -0.28
CA GLY A 159 -13.21 -14.47 0.01
C GLY A 159 -12.83 -14.62 1.49
N LEU A 160 -12.73 -13.51 2.23
CA LEU A 160 -12.32 -13.45 3.64
C LEU A 160 -13.37 -12.73 4.49
N PRO A 161 -14.56 -13.32 4.68
CA PRO A 161 -15.70 -12.63 5.30
C PRO A 161 -15.51 -12.26 6.78
N PHE A 162 -14.56 -12.91 7.47
CA PHE A 162 -14.23 -12.63 8.88
C PHE A 162 -13.03 -11.68 9.04
N ALA A 163 -12.27 -11.42 7.96
CA ALA A 163 -11.13 -10.53 7.99
C ALA A 163 -11.55 -9.06 7.87
N ASN A 164 -10.86 -8.17 8.60
CA ASN A 164 -10.95 -6.74 8.33
C ASN A 164 -9.97 -6.39 7.19
N VAL A 165 -10.49 -6.40 5.96
CA VAL A 165 -9.72 -6.15 4.73
C VAL A 165 -8.96 -4.81 4.78
N SER A 166 -9.57 -3.75 5.32
CA SER A 166 -8.92 -2.44 5.45
C SER A 166 -7.66 -2.51 6.32
N ARG A 167 -7.77 -3.16 7.48
CA ARG A 167 -6.65 -3.35 8.40
C ARG A 167 -5.59 -4.31 7.85
N LEU A 168 -6.00 -5.40 7.20
CA LEU A 168 -5.12 -6.36 6.53
C LEU A 168 -4.23 -5.64 5.51
N ILE A 169 -4.83 -4.84 4.62
CA ILE A 169 -4.12 -4.07 3.59
C ILE A 169 -3.26 -2.96 4.21
N ALA A 170 -3.70 -2.32 5.29
CA ALA A 170 -2.89 -1.30 5.96
C ALA A 170 -1.59 -1.88 6.56
N GLY A 171 -1.62 -3.15 6.97
CA GLY A 171 -0.44 -3.87 7.43
C GLY A 171 0.51 -4.23 6.28
N ASP A 172 -0.03 -4.74 5.17
CA ASP A 172 0.73 -5.00 3.93
C ASP A 172 0.00 -4.49 2.66
N PRO A 173 0.34 -3.28 2.18
CA PRO A 173 -0.30 -2.71 1.00
C PRO A 173 0.04 -3.44 -0.31
N ALA A 174 1.08 -4.28 -0.33
CA ALA A 174 1.44 -5.04 -1.54
C ALA A 174 0.37 -6.06 -1.93
N LEU A 175 -0.43 -6.52 -0.96
CA LEU A 175 -1.56 -7.43 -1.19
C LEU A 175 -2.59 -6.88 -2.19
N LEU A 176 -2.71 -5.55 -2.32
CA LEU A 176 -3.59 -4.92 -3.32
C LEU A 176 -3.13 -5.13 -4.76
N LEU A 177 -1.87 -5.51 -4.98
CA LEU A 177 -1.31 -5.75 -6.31
C LEU A 177 -1.35 -7.25 -6.68
N GLU A 178 -1.70 -8.10 -5.74
CA GLU A 178 -1.81 -9.54 -5.95
C GLU A 178 -3.21 -9.96 -6.40
N GLU A 179 -3.32 -11.16 -6.95
CA GLU A 179 -4.61 -11.77 -7.28
C GLU A 179 -5.34 -12.21 -6.00
N VAL A 180 -6.65 -11.99 -5.97
CA VAL A 180 -7.49 -12.22 -4.78
C VAL A 180 -7.43 -13.69 -4.35
N GLU A 181 -7.51 -14.60 -5.32
CA GLU A 181 -7.51 -16.04 -5.09
C GLU A 181 -6.22 -16.51 -4.41
N ALA A 182 -5.07 -15.94 -4.79
CA ALA A 182 -3.78 -16.29 -4.20
C ALA A 182 -3.70 -15.87 -2.72
N VAL A 183 -4.26 -14.70 -2.36
CA VAL A 183 -4.33 -14.25 -0.96
C VAL A 183 -5.24 -15.17 -0.15
N VAL A 184 -6.40 -15.54 -0.70
CA VAL A 184 -7.35 -16.45 -0.05
C VAL A 184 -6.74 -17.84 0.17
N GLU A 185 -6.05 -18.38 -0.84
CA GLU A 185 -5.36 -19.67 -0.76
C GLU A 185 -4.25 -19.66 0.31
N ARG A 186 -3.50 -18.56 0.44
CA ARG A 186 -2.50 -18.40 1.51
C ARG A 186 -3.13 -18.42 2.89
N VAL A 187 -4.27 -17.75 3.09
CA VAL A 187 -4.99 -17.79 4.39
C VAL A 187 -5.51 -19.20 4.70
N GLN A 188 -6.05 -19.92 3.71
CA GLN A 188 -6.49 -21.30 3.89
C GLN A 188 -5.33 -22.25 4.18
N SER A 189 -4.19 -22.04 3.53
CA SER A 189 -2.97 -22.81 3.77
C SER A 189 -2.42 -22.54 5.17
N LEU A 190 -2.44 -21.28 5.62
CA LEU A 190 -2.11 -20.90 6.99
C LEU A 190 -3.00 -21.61 8.02
N ALA A 191 -4.31 -21.68 7.78
CA ALA A 191 -5.25 -22.39 8.66
C ALA A 191 -4.88 -23.88 8.80
N LYS A 192 -4.51 -24.53 7.68
CA LYS A 192 -4.06 -25.94 7.67
C LYS A 192 -2.74 -26.14 8.41
N VAL A 193 -1.75 -25.27 8.17
CA VAL A 193 -0.42 -25.37 8.82
C VAL A 193 -0.55 -25.23 10.34
N LEU A 194 -1.35 -24.27 10.80
CA LEU A 194 -1.58 -24.01 12.22
C LEU A 194 -2.62 -24.93 12.88
N GLU A 195 -3.33 -25.75 12.10
CA GLU A 195 -4.44 -26.60 12.55
C GLU A 195 -5.52 -25.78 13.31
N ILE A 196 -5.88 -24.61 12.76
CA ILE A 196 -6.90 -23.71 13.31
C ILE A 196 -8.06 -23.54 12.34
N ASP A 197 -9.20 -23.10 12.86
CA ASP A 197 -10.36 -22.76 12.02
C ASP A 197 -10.06 -21.59 11.09
N ASP A 198 -10.68 -21.59 9.90
CA ASP A 198 -10.54 -20.53 8.89
C ASP A 198 -10.81 -19.13 9.44
N ARG A 199 -11.78 -19.01 10.36
CA ARG A 199 -12.10 -17.74 11.03
C ARG A 199 -10.91 -17.22 11.84
N HIS A 200 -10.29 -18.08 12.65
CA HIS A 200 -9.14 -17.69 13.48
C HIS A 200 -7.93 -17.34 12.59
N ALA A 201 -7.73 -18.06 11.48
CA ALA A 201 -6.69 -17.74 10.51
C ALA A 201 -6.89 -16.36 9.86
N GLN A 202 -8.13 -16.01 9.49
CA GLN A 202 -8.48 -14.70 8.95
C GLN A 202 -8.27 -13.56 9.95
N GLU A 203 -8.68 -13.77 11.21
CA GLU A 203 -8.47 -12.82 12.30
C GLU A 203 -6.97 -12.62 12.59
N LEU A 204 -6.18 -13.70 12.54
CA LEU A 204 -4.72 -13.66 12.72
C LEU A 204 -4.03 -12.90 11.57
N ALA A 205 -4.36 -13.22 10.32
CA ALA A 205 -3.82 -12.52 9.15
C ALA A 205 -4.15 -11.02 9.18
N THR A 206 -5.35 -10.66 9.65
CA THR A 206 -5.76 -9.26 9.83
C THR A 206 -4.89 -8.52 10.85
N GLN A 207 -4.46 -9.19 11.92
CA GLN A 207 -3.65 -8.59 12.99
C GLN A 207 -2.18 -8.48 12.58
N GLU A 208 -1.65 -9.50 11.93
CA GLU A 208 -0.26 -9.57 11.49
C GLU A 208 -0.20 -10.20 10.08
N PRO A 209 -0.21 -9.40 9.01
CA PRO A 209 -0.21 -9.91 7.64
C PRO A 209 1.02 -10.73 7.27
N ARG A 210 2.11 -10.64 8.05
CA ARG A 210 3.30 -11.48 7.86
C ARG A 210 3.02 -12.97 7.94
N PHE A 211 1.96 -13.40 8.63
CA PHE A 211 1.54 -14.80 8.65
C PHE A 211 1.08 -15.32 7.29
N LEU A 212 0.83 -14.44 6.32
CA LEU A 212 0.54 -14.85 4.94
C LEU A 212 1.77 -15.45 4.23
N ASP A 213 2.98 -15.29 4.78
CA ASP A 213 4.16 -16.04 4.34
C ASP A 213 4.15 -17.45 4.96
N VAL A 214 3.37 -18.34 4.34
CA VAL A 214 3.12 -19.70 4.84
C VAL A 214 4.41 -20.53 4.90
N GLU A 215 5.34 -20.31 3.97
CA GLU A 215 6.64 -20.98 3.94
C GLU A 215 7.47 -20.55 5.15
N GLY A 216 7.62 -19.24 5.37
CA GLY A 216 8.33 -18.70 6.53
C GLY A 216 7.72 -19.14 7.87
N VAL A 217 6.39 -19.20 7.97
CA VAL A 217 5.71 -19.73 9.17
C VAL A 217 6.05 -21.20 9.40
N SER A 218 6.10 -22.01 8.34
CA SER A 218 6.43 -23.44 8.45
C SER A 218 7.87 -23.65 8.92
N GLU A 219 8.82 -22.92 8.34
CA GLU A 219 10.23 -22.93 8.79
C GLU A 219 10.37 -22.54 10.26
N VAL A 220 9.63 -21.51 10.69
CA VAL A 220 9.65 -21.05 12.08
C VAL A 220 9.08 -22.13 13.02
N LEU A 221 8.04 -22.85 12.61
CA LEU A 221 7.48 -23.93 13.43
C LEU A 221 8.47 -25.09 13.61
N GLU A 222 9.17 -25.49 12.54
CA GLU A 222 10.21 -26.53 12.59
C GLU A 222 11.35 -26.12 13.54
N GLU A 223 11.79 -24.87 13.44
CA GLU A 223 12.85 -24.34 14.30
C GLU A 223 12.39 -24.22 15.77
N MET A 224 11.14 -23.82 16.02
CA MET A 224 10.57 -23.80 17.37
C MET A 224 10.46 -25.21 17.97
N GLU A 225 10.10 -26.21 17.17
CA GLU A 225 10.06 -27.62 17.60
C GLU A 225 11.47 -28.11 17.98
N ARG A 226 12.48 -27.73 17.19
CA ARG A 226 13.89 -28.03 17.51
C ARG A 226 14.35 -27.38 18.82
N LEU A 227 13.98 -26.12 19.07
CA LEU A 227 14.39 -25.38 20.26
C LEU A 227 13.61 -25.77 21.52
N MET A 228 12.35 -26.18 21.38
CA MET A 228 11.43 -26.45 22.50
C MET A 228 10.66 -27.77 22.32
N PRO A 229 11.33 -28.94 22.34
CA PRO A 229 10.69 -30.23 22.03
C PRO A 229 9.60 -30.68 23.02
N LYS A 230 9.51 -30.02 24.19
CA LYS A 230 8.49 -30.32 25.21
C LYS A 230 7.22 -29.46 25.08
N ALA A 231 7.24 -28.42 24.26
CA ALA A 231 6.13 -27.49 24.08
C ALA A 231 5.55 -27.64 22.67
N ASN A 232 4.24 -27.42 22.53
CA ASN A 232 3.63 -27.37 21.20
C ASN A 232 3.94 -26.01 20.54
N PRO A 233 4.72 -25.96 19.44
CA PRO A 233 5.15 -24.70 18.83
C PRO A 233 3.97 -23.88 18.30
N LYS A 234 2.92 -24.53 17.78
CA LYS A 234 1.72 -23.86 17.25
C LYS A 234 1.00 -23.09 18.34
N THR A 235 0.78 -23.72 19.51
CA THR A 235 0.12 -23.07 20.65
C THR A 235 0.94 -21.88 21.19
N VAL A 236 2.27 -21.99 21.20
CA VAL A 236 3.15 -20.89 21.62
C VAL A 236 3.09 -19.73 20.63
N LEU A 237 3.13 -20.02 19.33
CA LEU A 237 3.08 -19.01 18.27
C LEU A 237 1.73 -18.27 18.25
N LEU A 238 0.62 -18.98 18.43
CA LEU A 238 -0.72 -18.38 18.51
C LEU A 238 -0.89 -17.47 19.75
N ARG A 239 -0.21 -17.80 20.86
CA ARG A 239 -0.26 -16.99 22.08
C ARG A 239 0.58 -15.72 21.98
N ASP A 240 1.74 -15.79 21.33
CA ASP A 240 2.64 -14.65 21.14
C ASP A 240 3.15 -14.62 19.69
N PRO A 241 2.46 -13.88 18.79
CA PRO A 241 2.86 -13.74 17.39
C PRO A 241 4.25 -13.15 17.18
N SER A 242 4.83 -12.49 18.20
CA SER A 242 6.17 -11.90 18.09
C SER A 242 7.28 -12.95 17.97
N TRP A 243 7.00 -14.24 18.24
CA TRP A 243 7.94 -15.34 18.02
C TRP A 243 8.38 -15.45 16.56
N LEU A 244 7.48 -15.17 15.60
CA LEU A 244 7.80 -15.17 14.16
C LEU A 244 9.03 -14.28 13.89
N MET A 245 9.01 -13.05 14.40
CA MET A 245 10.10 -12.09 14.25
C MET A 245 11.38 -12.48 15.00
N ARG A 246 11.26 -13.13 16.17
CA ARG A 246 12.42 -13.52 16.97
C ARG A 246 13.18 -14.66 16.29
N VAL A 247 12.45 -15.66 15.77
CA VAL A 247 13.05 -16.82 15.11
C VAL A 247 13.66 -16.42 13.77
N GLU A 248 12.97 -15.63 12.93
CA GLU A 248 13.53 -15.14 11.66
C GLU A 248 14.86 -14.38 11.84
N ARG A 249 14.95 -13.53 12.88
CA ARG A 249 16.18 -12.81 13.20
C ARG A 249 17.25 -13.75 13.75
N GLY A 250 16.85 -14.73 14.56
CA GLY A 250 17.74 -15.77 15.09
C GLY A 250 18.38 -16.59 13.98
N VAL A 251 17.58 -17.09 13.04
CA VAL A 251 18.04 -17.89 11.89
C VAL A 251 19.01 -17.11 11.01
N LYS A 252 18.71 -15.83 10.73
CA LYS A 252 19.62 -14.98 9.93
C LYS A 252 20.94 -14.68 10.64
N ASN A 253 20.94 -14.54 11.97
CA ASN A 253 22.12 -14.17 12.74
C ASN A 253 22.98 -15.37 13.15
N LEU A 254 22.36 -16.55 13.32
CA LEU A 254 23.03 -17.81 13.67
C LEU A 254 23.43 -18.62 12.43
N GLY A 255 23.43 -17.98 11.26
CA GLY A 255 23.57 -18.59 9.95
C GLY A 255 24.46 -19.82 9.94
N GLN A 256 23.88 -20.92 9.43
CA GLN A 256 24.51 -22.08 8.79
C GLN A 256 26.05 -22.05 8.86
N GLY A 257 26.58 -22.49 10.00
CA GLY A 257 28.00 -22.85 10.14
C GLY A 257 28.29 -24.20 9.50
#